data_AF-A0A1G9CUC4-F1
#
_entry.id   AF-A0A1G9CUC4-F1
#
_cell.length_a   1.000
_cell.length_b   1.000
_cell.length_c   1.000
_cell.angle_alpha   90.00
_cell.angle_beta   90.00
_cell.angle_gamma   90.00
#
_symmetry.space_group_name_H-M   'P 1'
#
loop_
_entity.id
_entity.type
_entity.pdbx_description
1 polymer ?
#
loop_
_entity_poly.entity_id
_entity_poly.type
_entity_poly.pdbx_seq_one_letter_code
_entity_poly.pdbx_strand_id
1 'polypeptide(L)'
;MVAIIGGFLVSRLVALSSEREGIARQLKAAEQRLVLHRAEYEPAHEYRLGNSIETMEEWLLDKLIDERLESEGKGTAELVDVPRGSSLEEMLPYAEELRKRVDISFADVTDLITERDHRRLSFDSLVERGLTFAEEDRDLFIRVASSVIGGLRPSARYDFGNIGTDTLRFVTSPTSHEIEMRRLDESIRSESDLHALVVAGEHEVERLGRDLDDFAQPVGVTSAVWILAAFSIAGIMAPLLVMAFWSKPIPVWLLFVLVVGFGAGLAAVLGYIAWYQREISGRSVPDESDYDDVAPSDATSTDGFSGDQTA
;
A
#
# COMPACT_ATOMS: atom_id res chain seq x y z
N MET A 1 -21.06 -43.82 -28.82
CA MET A 1 -20.75 -42.40 -29.07
C MET A 1 -21.11 -41.52 -27.88
N VAL A 2 -22.35 -41.56 -27.36
CA VAL A 2 -22.76 -40.79 -26.16
C VAL A 2 -21.84 -41.00 -24.95
N ALA A 3 -21.44 -42.24 -24.67
CA ALA A 3 -20.51 -42.54 -23.57
C ALA A 3 -19.12 -41.87 -23.73
N ILE A 4 -18.65 -41.68 -24.97
CA ILE A 4 -17.35 -41.05 -25.27
C ILE A 4 -17.44 -39.54 -25.03
N ILE A 5 -18.51 -38.90 -25.52
CA ILE A 5 -18.75 -37.47 -25.32
C ILE A 5 -18.97 -37.16 -23.84
N GLY A 6 -19.74 -38.00 -23.14
CA GLY A 6 -19.93 -37.90 -21.70
C GLY A 6 -18.61 -38.01 -20.92
N GLY A 7 -17.77 -38.99 -21.27
CA GLY A 7 -16.44 -39.15 -20.64
C GLY A 7 -15.53 -37.94 -20.86
N PHE A 8 -15.54 -37.36 -22.06
CA PHE A 8 -14.75 -36.15 -22.36
C PHE A 8 -15.21 -34.94 -21.54
N LEU A 9 -16.51 -34.70 -21.46
CA LEU A 9 -17.06 -33.57 -20.69
C LEU A 9 -16.77 -33.70 -19.19
N VAL A 10 -16.93 -34.90 -18.63
CA VAL A 10 -16.59 -35.16 -17.23
C VAL A 10 -15.10 -34.94 -16.99
N SER A 11 -14.24 -35.44 -17.87
CA SER A 11 -12.79 -35.21 -17.76
C SER A 11 -12.42 -33.74 -17.80
N ARG A 12 -13.02 -32.95 -18.71
CA ARG A 12 -12.76 -31.50 -18.79
C ARG A 12 -13.28 -30.76 -17.56
N LEU A 13 -14.44 -31.14 -17.04
CA LEU A 13 -15.00 -30.53 -15.84
C LEU A 13 -14.14 -30.82 -14.60
N VAL A 14 -13.64 -32.05 -14.48
CA VAL A 14 -12.69 -32.40 -13.41
C VAL A 14 -11.38 -31.63 -13.56
N ALA A 15 -10.86 -31.49 -14.78
CA ALA A 15 -9.65 -30.70 -15.04
C ALA A 15 -9.84 -29.23 -14.63
N LEU A 16 -10.92 -28.59 -15.09
CA LEU A 16 -11.24 -27.20 -14.71
C LEU A 16 -11.44 -27.03 -13.20
N SER A 17 -12.10 -28.01 -12.55
CA SER A 17 -12.26 -28.00 -11.09
C SER A 17 -10.92 -28.11 -10.37
N SER A 18 -9.99 -28.92 -10.89
CA SER A 18 -8.65 -29.07 -10.33
C SER A 18 -7.78 -27.84 -10.56
N GLU A 19 -7.88 -27.19 -11.72
CA GLU A 19 -7.21 -25.93 -12.05
C GLU A 19 -7.70 -24.81 -11.11
N ARG A 20 -9.02 -24.66 -10.96
CA ARG A 20 -9.64 -23.71 -10.03
C ARG A 20 -9.17 -23.92 -8.59
N GLU A 21 -9.18 -25.16 -8.11
CA GLU A 21 -8.69 -25.49 -6.76
C GLU A 21 -7.17 -25.24 -6.62
N GLY A 22 -6.41 -25.38 -7.70
CA GLY A 22 -5.01 -24.99 -7.76
C GLY A 22 -4.82 -23.49 -7.54
N ILE A 23 -5.53 -22.67 -8.31
CA ILE A 23 -5.48 -21.20 -8.22
C ILE A 23 -5.99 -20.72 -6.87
N ALA A 24 -7.09 -21.28 -6.36
CA ALA A 24 -7.62 -20.92 -5.05
C ALA A 24 -6.61 -21.18 -3.92
N ARG A 25 -5.85 -22.27 -3.99
CA ARG A 25 -4.76 -22.56 -3.04
C ARG A 25 -3.58 -21.60 -3.20
N GLN A 26 -3.23 -21.22 -4.42
CA GLN A 26 -2.19 -20.23 -4.69
C GLN A 26 -2.60 -18.85 -4.17
N LEU A 27 -3.83 -18.42 -4.41
CA LEU A 27 -4.39 -17.16 -3.91
C LEU A 27 -4.29 -17.11 -2.38
N LYS A 28 -4.77 -18.16 -1.71
CA LYS A 28 -4.68 -18.27 -0.25
C LYS A 28 -3.24 -18.21 0.26
N ALA A 29 -2.29 -18.84 -0.44
CA ALA A 29 -0.88 -18.78 -0.08
C ALA A 29 -0.28 -17.38 -0.30
N ALA A 30 -0.65 -16.69 -1.38
CA ALA A 30 -0.24 -15.32 -1.66
C ALA A 30 -0.80 -14.34 -0.61
N GLU A 31 -2.08 -14.46 -0.25
CA GLU A 31 -2.70 -13.68 0.83
C GLU A 31 -1.97 -13.86 2.15
N GLN A 32 -1.59 -15.10 2.50
CA GLN A 32 -0.82 -15.37 3.72
C GLN A 32 0.57 -14.73 3.70
N ARG A 33 1.26 -14.75 2.56
CA ARG A 33 2.55 -14.04 2.41
C ARG A 33 2.38 -12.53 2.52
N LEU A 34 1.35 -11.98 1.89
CA LEU A 34 1.05 -10.54 1.97
C LEU A 34 0.78 -10.10 3.42
N VAL A 35 0.03 -10.89 4.19
CA VAL A 35 -0.19 -10.62 5.62
C VAL A 35 1.13 -10.60 6.39
N LEU A 36 2.04 -11.53 6.11
CA LEU A 36 3.37 -11.56 6.73
C LEU A 36 4.19 -10.32 6.36
N HIS A 37 4.28 -9.97 5.08
CA HIS A 37 5.03 -8.80 4.62
C HIS A 37 4.48 -7.49 5.19
N ARG A 38 3.15 -7.34 5.30
CA ARG A 38 2.54 -6.19 5.97
C ARG A 38 2.89 -6.13 7.46
N ALA A 39 2.89 -7.28 8.13
CA ALA A 39 3.27 -7.36 9.55
C ALA A 39 4.75 -7.05 9.79
N GLU A 40 5.62 -7.28 8.81
CA GLU A 40 7.05 -6.90 8.83
C GLU A 40 7.27 -5.43 8.44
N TYR A 41 6.48 -4.91 7.49
CA TYR A 41 6.55 -3.54 7.02
C TYR A 41 6.15 -2.53 8.10
N GLU A 42 5.04 -2.75 8.80
CA GLU A 42 4.52 -1.80 9.79
C GLU A 42 5.56 -1.37 10.85
N PRO A 43 6.24 -2.28 11.57
CA PRO A 43 7.25 -1.86 12.55
C PRO A 43 8.48 -1.21 11.93
N ALA A 44 8.83 -1.56 10.68
CA ALA A 44 9.94 -0.92 9.97
C ALA A 44 9.58 0.54 9.59
N HIS A 45 8.34 0.74 9.12
CA HIS A 45 7.78 2.05 8.82
C HIS A 45 7.69 2.91 10.09
N GLU A 46 7.11 2.39 11.18
CA GLU A 46 7.03 3.09 12.46
C GLU A 46 8.41 3.49 12.99
N TYR A 47 9.40 2.61 12.89
CA TYR A 47 10.77 2.90 13.30
C TYR A 47 11.43 4.02 12.48
N ARG A 48 11.31 3.96 11.15
CA ARG A 48 11.87 4.98 10.23
C ARG A 48 11.17 6.32 10.39
N LEU A 49 9.84 6.30 10.56
CA LEU A 49 9.03 7.47 10.80
C LEU A 49 9.38 8.13 12.14
N GLY A 50 9.52 7.34 13.21
CA GLY A 50 9.91 7.85 14.53
C GLY A 50 11.26 8.58 14.51
N ASN A 51 12.28 7.98 13.87
CA ASN A 51 13.58 8.61 13.71
C ASN A 51 13.50 9.91 12.88
N SER A 52 12.66 9.91 11.84
CA SER A 52 12.46 11.08 10.98
C SER A 52 11.77 12.21 11.73
N ILE A 53 10.76 11.90 12.56
CA ILE A 53 10.09 12.87 13.43
C ILE A 53 11.10 13.49 14.41
N GLU A 54 11.89 12.68 15.12
CA GLU A 54 12.88 13.19 16.08
C GLU A 54 13.89 14.13 15.40
N THR A 55 14.38 13.73 14.22
CA THR A 55 15.32 14.53 13.42
C THR A 55 14.68 15.83 12.95
N MET A 56 13.45 15.77 12.46
CA MET A 56 12.69 16.95 12.01
C MET A 56 12.41 17.88 13.19
N GLU A 57 11.99 17.36 14.34
CA GLU A 57 11.73 18.16 15.53
C GLU A 57 12.98 18.93 15.97
N GLU A 58 14.16 18.28 15.97
CA GLU A 58 15.42 18.94 16.30
C GLU A 58 15.73 20.11 15.35
N TRP A 59 15.56 19.94 14.04
CA TRP A 59 15.86 20.97 13.04
C TRP A 59 14.81 22.08 12.97
N LEU A 60 13.54 21.70 13.06
CA LEU A 60 12.41 22.61 12.88
C LEU A 60 12.17 23.45 14.12
N LEU A 61 12.45 22.92 15.32
CA LEU A 61 12.24 23.65 16.57
C LEU A 61 13.00 24.98 16.59
N ASP A 62 14.28 24.97 16.26
CA ASP A 62 15.11 26.17 16.27
C ASP A 62 14.61 27.18 15.21
N LYS A 63 14.22 26.71 14.01
CA LYS A 63 13.64 27.57 12.97
C LYS A 63 12.30 28.20 13.38
N LEU A 64 11.42 27.45 14.04
CA LEU A 64 10.13 27.96 14.51
C LEU A 64 10.31 29.00 15.62
N ILE A 65 11.28 28.79 16.51
CA ILE A 65 11.65 29.76 17.54
C ILE A 65 12.14 31.06 16.90
N ASP A 66 13.06 30.96 15.93
CA ASP A 66 13.62 32.12 15.23
C ASP A 66 12.55 32.86 14.42
N GLU A 67 11.71 32.15 13.65
CA GLU A 67 10.60 32.71 12.89
C GLU A 67 9.63 33.50 13.79
N ARG A 68 9.34 32.95 14.98
CA ARG A 68 8.44 33.59 15.93
C ARG A 68 9.04 34.87 16.53
N LEU A 69 10.34 34.88 16.78
CA LEU A 69 11.07 36.07 17.26
C LEU A 69 11.18 37.16 16.19
N GLU A 70 11.35 36.78 14.93
CA GLU A 70 11.46 37.70 13.79
C GLU A 70 10.10 38.15 13.24
N SER A 71 9.01 37.50 13.65
CA SER A 71 7.62 37.77 13.24
C SER A 71 7.37 37.65 11.72
N GLU A 72 8.11 36.75 11.05
CA GLU A 72 8.08 36.63 9.59
C GLU A 72 6.82 35.94 9.03
N GLY A 73 6.06 35.20 9.85
CA GLY A 73 4.76 34.64 9.48
C GLY A 73 4.80 33.63 8.32
N LYS A 74 5.87 32.84 8.25
CA LYS A 74 6.07 31.81 7.23
C LYS A 74 5.13 30.62 7.47
N GLY A 75 4.74 29.95 6.39
CA GLY A 75 3.96 28.72 6.47
C GLY A 75 4.79 27.57 7.07
N THR A 76 4.18 26.65 7.81
CA THR A 76 4.90 25.50 8.40
C THR A 76 5.59 24.68 7.31
N ALA A 77 4.90 24.44 6.19
CA ALA A 77 5.46 23.73 5.03
C ALA A 77 6.70 24.40 4.41
N GLU A 78 6.90 25.71 4.59
CA GLU A 78 8.07 26.43 4.08
C GLU A 78 9.31 26.27 4.98
N LEU A 79 9.10 25.91 6.24
CA LEU A 79 10.16 25.79 7.25
C LEU A 79 10.65 24.34 7.43
N VAL A 80 9.81 23.38 7.08
CA VAL A 80 10.08 21.94 7.21
C VAL A 80 11.15 21.52 6.20
N ASP A 81 12.32 21.17 6.72
CA ASP A 81 13.28 20.36 5.97
C ASP A 81 12.89 18.89 6.14
N VAL A 82 12.56 18.22 5.04
CA VAL A 82 12.09 16.83 5.07
C VAL A 82 13.29 15.90 5.31
N PRO A 83 13.28 15.09 6.39
CA PRO A 83 14.32 14.09 6.62
C PRO A 83 14.41 13.08 5.47
N ARG A 84 15.60 12.51 5.28
CA ARG A 84 15.80 11.47 4.25
C ARG A 84 14.83 10.31 4.45
N GLY A 85 14.26 9.81 3.35
CA GLY A 85 13.32 8.68 3.37
C GLY A 85 11.91 9.03 3.85
N SER A 86 11.61 10.31 4.10
CA SER A 86 10.26 10.79 4.41
C SER A 86 9.72 11.69 3.31
N SER A 87 8.40 11.85 3.27
CA SER A 87 7.75 12.85 2.41
C SER A 87 7.28 14.08 3.21
N LEU A 88 7.09 15.21 2.52
CA LEU A 88 6.50 16.39 3.14
C LEU A 88 5.09 16.09 3.68
N GLU A 89 4.30 15.30 2.96
CA GLU A 89 2.94 14.93 3.34
C GLU A 89 2.91 14.09 4.61
N GLU A 90 3.85 13.16 4.78
CA GLU A 90 4.02 12.39 6.02
C GLU A 90 4.42 13.29 7.20
N MET A 91 5.29 14.28 6.97
CA MET A 91 5.89 15.10 8.03
C MET A 91 5.03 16.29 8.47
N LEU A 92 4.20 16.83 7.57
CA LEU A 92 3.43 18.05 7.79
C LEU A 92 2.54 18.00 9.05
N PRO A 93 1.80 16.91 9.35
CA PRO A 93 0.98 16.85 10.56
C PRO A 93 1.80 16.97 11.85
N TYR A 94 2.99 16.37 11.88
CA TYR A 94 3.89 16.43 13.04
C TYR A 94 4.52 17.82 13.17
N ALA A 95 4.89 18.43 12.05
CA ALA A 95 5.41 19.79 12.02
C ALA A 95 4.38 20.82 12.50
N GLU A 96 3.12 20.67 12.11
CA GLU A 96 2.02 21.54 12.55
C GLU A 96 1.75 21.39 14.05
N GLU A 97 1.78 20.16 14.58
CA GLU A 97 1.62 19.94 16.01
C GLU A 97 2.81 20.51 16.80
N LEU A 98 4.05 20.38 16.28
CA LEU A 98 5.22 21.01 16.89
C LEU A 98 5.08 22.54 16.91
N ARG A 99 4.68 23.16 15.79
CA ARG A 99 4.44 24.61 15.73
C ARG A 99 3.41 25.06 16.76
N LYS A 100 2.30 24.34 16.86
CA LYS A 100 1.25 24.63 17.84
C LYS A 100 1.79 24.56 19.28
N ARG A 101 2.60 23.56 19.60
CA ARG A 101 3.26 23.46 20.92
C ARG A 101 4.23 24.62 21.15
N VAL A 102 5.06 24.97 20.17
CA VAL A 102 5.96 26.13 20.23
C VAL A 102 5.18 27.43 20.47
N ASP A 103 4.09 27.66 19.74
CA ASP A 103 3.26 28.86 19.88
C ASP A 103 2.65 28.98 21.30
N ILE A 104 2.18 27.87 21.86
CA ILE A 104 1.67 27.81 23.24
C ILE A 104 2.80 28.14 24.22
N SER A 105 3.95 27.47 24.08
CA SER A 105 5.12 27.72 24.95
C SER A 105 5.58 29.17 24.88
N PHE A 106 5.57 29.79 23.71
CA PHE A 106 5.92 31.20 23.54
C PHE A 106 4.94 32.12 24.26
N ALA A 107 3.63 31.88 24.13
CA ALA A 107 2.60 32.65 24.79
C ALA A 107 2.74 32.56 26.33
N ASP A 108 2.83 31.34 26.86
CA ASP A 108 2.94 31.09 28.30
C ASP A 108 4.21 31.69 28.90
N VAL A 109 5.35 31.58 28.20
CA VAL A 109 6.61 32.19 28.63
C VAL A 109 6.51 33.71 28.60
N THR A 110 5.93 34.29 27.55
CA THR A 110 5.87 35.76 27.38
C THR A 110 4.91 36.39 28.39
N ASP A 111 3.79 35.74 28.71
CA ASP A 111 2.80 36.23 29.67
C ASP A 111 3.36 36.36 31.11
N LEU A 112 4.39 35.58 31.44
CA LEU A 112 5.06 35.60 32.75
C LEU A 112 6.25 36.58 32.82
N ILE A 113 6.63 37.17 31.69
CA ILE A 113 7.71 38.15 31.59
C ILE A 113 7.16 39.55 31.83
N THR A 114 7.75 40.27 32.78
CA THR A 114 7.40 41.65 33.09
C THR A 114 8.47 42.61 32.59
N GLU A 115 8.09 43.89 32.39
CA GLU A 115 9.01 44.98 32.06
C GLU A 115 10.15 45.20 33.07
N ARG A 116 10.25 44.45 34.18
CA ARG A 116 11.34 44.61 35.17
C ARG A 116 12.38 43.49 35.10
N ASP A 117 12.19 42.49 34.25
CA ASP A 117 12.94 41.22 34.31
C ASP A 117 14.30 41.19 33.58
N HIS A 118 14.78 42.35 33.11
CA HIS A 118 15.87 42.49 32.15
C HIS A 118 17.26 41.93 32.54
N ARG A 119 17.49 41.42 33.76
CA ARG A 119 18.86 41.09 34.20
C ARG A 119 19.08 39.73 34.85
N ARG A 120 18.05 38.98 35.25
CA ARG A 120 18.23 37.70 35.98
C ARG A 120 17.16 36.64 35.75
N LEU A 121 16.28 36.81 34.77
CA LEU A 121 15.26 35.80 34.52
C LEU A 121 15.93 34.50 34.04
N SER A 122 15.57 33.39 34.69
CA SER A 122 15.95 32.02 34.33
C SER A 122 14.68 31.19 34.12
N PHE A 123 14.83 30.01 33.50
CA PHE A 123 13.73 29.07 33.37
C PHE A 123 13.08 28.72 34.72
N ASP A 124 13.89 28.40 35.74
CA ASP A 124 13.41 28.09 37.09
C ASP A 124 12.60 29.25 37.69
N SER A 125 12.96 30.49 37.38
CA SER A 125 12.21 31.67 37.82
C SER A 125 10.81 31.73 37.20
N LEU A 126 10.64 31.26 35.96
CA LEU A 126 9.33 31.16 35.30
C LEU A 126 8.48 30.05 35.95
N VAL A 127 9.10 28.91 36.27
CA VAL A 127 8.42 27.82 36.99
C VAL A 127 7.94 28.28 38.37
N GLU A 128 8.78 28.99 39.12
CA GLU A 128 8.40 29.58 40.42
C GLU A 128 7.26 30.60 40.31
N ARG A 129 7.11 31.24 39.13
CA ARG A 129 6.02 32.17 38.82
C ARG A 129 4.74 31.49 38.34
N GLY A 130 4.73 30.17 38.24
CA GLY A 130 3.56 29.39 37.84
C GLY A 130 3.55 28.97 36.38
N LEU A 131 4.68 28.95 35.68
CA LEU A 131 4.78 28.29 34.39
C LEU A 131 4.49 26.79 34.56
N THR A 132 3.42 26.32 33.93
CA THR A 132 3.01 24.91 33.92
C THR A 132 3.20 24.33 32.53
N PHE A 133 3.76 23.12 32.45
CA PHE A 133 3.96 22.38 31.20
C PHE A 133 3.85 20.88 31.47
N ALA A 134 3.62 20.09 30.42
CA ALA A 134 3.73 18.64 30.49
C ALA A 134 5.22 18.23 30.57
N GLU A 135 5.53 17.16 31.32
CA GLU A 135 6.93 16.73 31.51
C GLU A 135 7.64 16.44 30.17
N GLU A 136 6.90 15.92 29.18
CA GLU A 136 7.38 15.66 27.82
C GLU A 136 7.77 16.93 27.04
N ASP A 137 7.17 18.08 27.35
CA ASP A 137 7.47 19.37 26.70
C ASP A 137 8.49 20.20 27.48
N ARG A 138 9.05 19.69 28.59
CA ARG A 138 9.99 20.44 29.45
C ARG A 138 11.16 21.02 28.65
N ASP A 139 11.77 20.23 27.77
CA ASP A 139 12.93 20.66 26.97
C ASP A 139 12.54 21.72 25.92
N LEU A 140 11.36 21.58 25.33
CA LEU A 140 10.77 22.59 24.44
C LEU A 140 10.62 23.93 25.18
N PHE A 141 9.99 23.91 26.37
CA PHE A 141 9.80 25.11 27.19
C PHE A 141 11.13 25.73 27.63
N ILE A 142 12.14 24.93 27.97
CA ILE A 142 13.49 25.40 28.29
C ILE A 142 14.11 26.14 27.09
N ARG A 143 14.02 25.56 25.88
CA ARG A 143 14.57 26.17 24.66
C ARG A 143 13.86 27.47 24.29
N VAL A 144 12.52 27.47 24.31
CA VAL A 144 11.70 28.67 24.06
C VAL A 144 12.02 29.76 25.08
N ALA A 145 12.01 29.44 26.38
CA ALA A 145 12.32 30.41 27.44
C ALA A 145 13.74 30.97 27.32
N SER A 146 14.72 30.13 27.01
CA SER A 146 16.11 30.56 26.81
C SER A 146 16.23 31.55 25.64
N SER A 147 15.50 31.31 24.56
CA SER A 147 15.50 32.15 23.37
C SER A 147 14.80 33.48 23.61
N VAL A 148 13.61 33.48 24.25
CA VAL A 148 12.88 34.70 24.62
C VAL A 148 13.68 35.55 25.62
N ILE A 149 14.24 34.93 26.68
CA ILE A 149 15.08 35.62 27.66
C ILE A 149 16.36 36.18 27.02
N GLY A 150 16.95 35.44 26.08
CA GLY A 150 18.10 35.86 25.30
C GLY A 150 17.82 37.13 24.50
N GLY A 151 16.67 37.20 23.82
CA GLY A 151 16.25 38.37 23.05
C GLY A 151 16.00 39.63 23.88
N LEU A 152 15.62 39.49 25.15
CA LEU A 152 15.41 40.63 26.07
C LEU A 152 16.70 41.28 26.55
N ARG A 153 17.84 40.61 26.44
CA ARG A 153 19.12 41.20 26.81
C ARG A 153 19.51 42.18 25.71
N PRO A 154 19.64 43.49 26.00
CA PRO A 154 20.05 44.46 24.99
C PRO A 154 21.38 43.98 24.43
N SER A 155 21.40 43.70 23.13
CA SER A 155 22.56 43.23 22.39
C SER A 155 23.67 44.26 22.53
N ALA A 156 24.49 44.15 23.58
CA ALA A 156 25.86 44.61 23.49
C ALA A 156 26.43 43.77 22.36
N ARG A 157 26.60 44.40 21.19
CA ARG A 157 27.26 43.86 19.99
C ARG A 157 28.72 43.52 20.32
N TYR A 158 28.90 42.59 21.22
CA TYR A 158 30.09 41.80 21.32
C TYR A 158 29.81 40.58 20.46
N ASP A 159 30.24 40.74 19.21
CA ASP A 159 30.60 39.69 18.25
C ASP A 159 31.73 38.82 18.84
N PHE A 160 31.58 38.37 20.08
CA PHE A 160 32.23 37.16 20.53
C PHE A 160 31.40 36.08 19.89
N GLY A 161 31.92 35.55 18.79
CA GLY A 161 31.33 34.49 18.01
C GLY A 161 30.52 33.61 18.94
N ASN A 162 29.22 33.57 18.66
CA ASN A 162 28.29 32.64 19.24
C ASN A 162 28.92 31.27 18.95
N ILE A 163 29.79 30.82 19.87
CA ILE A 163 30.18 29.45 20.07
C ILE A 163 28.86 28.87 20.51
N GLY A 164 28.01 28.63 19.51
CA GLY A 164 26.67 28.14 19.68
C GLY A 164 26.81 26.88 20.51
N THR A 165 25.76 26.54 21.20
CA THR A 165 25.53 25.18 21.66
C THR A 165 25.80 24.13 20.56
N ASP A 166 25.90 24.51 19.29
CA ASP A 166 26.50 23.74 18.18
C ASP A 166 27.96 23.28 18.37
N THR A 167 28.74 23.88 19.26
CA THR A 167 30.12 23.45 19.58
C THR A 167 30.23 22.68 20.90
N LEU A 168 29.15 22.67 21.68
CA LEU A 168 28.93 21.71 22.77
C LEU A 168 27.95 20.61 22.35
N ARG A 169 27.59 20.53 21.06
CA ARG A 169 27.30 19.23 20.45
C ARG A 169 28.57 18.43 20.67
N PHE A 170 28.42 17.47 21.57
CA PHE A 170 29.40 16.46 21.89
C PHE A 170 30.22 16.14 20.66
N VAL A 171 31.53 15.99 20.85
CA VAL A 171 32.39 15.25 19.92
C VAL A 171 31.82 13.82 19.84
N THR A 172 30.69 13.65 19.18
CA THR A 172 30.35 12.43 18.49
C THR A 172 31.51 12.27 17.55
N SER A 173 32.37 11.31 17.88
CA SER A 173 33.47 10.92 17.02
C SER A 173 32.93 10.91 15.58
N PRO A 174 33.62 11.45 14.57
CA PRO A 174 33.12 11.42 13.19
C PRO A 174 32.65 10.02 12.78
N THR A 175 33.23 8.98 13.39
CA THR A 175 32.77 7.59 13.27
C THR A 175 31.35 7.31 13.78
N SER A 176 30.86 7.91 14.86
CA SER A 176 29.51 7.65 15.39
C SER A 176 28.42 8.25 14.50
N HIS A 177 28.63 9.45 13.98
CA HIS A 177 27.69 10.07 13.03
C HIS A 177 27.63 9.27 11.72
N GLU A 178 28.77 8.82 11.20
CA GLU A 178 28.79 7.93 10.02
C GLU A 178 28.06 6.60 10.27
N ILE A 179 28.18 6.04 11.48
CA ILE A 179 27.48 4.79 11.86
C ILE A 179 25.96 5.04 11.95
N GLU A 180 25.53 6.15 12.53
CA GLU A 180 24.11 6.52 12.63
C GLU A 180 23.50 6.76 11.24
N MET A 181 24.17 7.52 10.38
CA MET A 181 23.72 7.76 9.00
C MET A 181 23.62 6.44 8.22
N ARG A 182 24.59 5.53 8.38
CA ARG A 182 24.52 4.20 7.76
C ARG A 182 23.36 3.37 8.28
N ARG A 183 23.05 3.43 9.59
CA ARG A 183 21.90 2.73 10.16
C ARG A 183 20.59 3.28 9.62
N LEU A 184 20.49 4.61 9.48
CA LEU A 184 19.33 5.26 8.90
C LEU A 184 19.16 4.85 7.44
N ASP A 185 20.22 4.90 6.63
CA ASP A 185 20.19 4.47 5.23
C ASP A 185 19.77 2.99 5.09
N GLU A 186 20.26 2.12 5.97
CA GLU A 186 19.85 0.71 6.00
C GLU A 186 18.39 0.54 6.41
N SER A 187 17.89 1.34 7.36
CA SER A 187 16.48 1.30 7.77
C SER A 187 15.55 1.74 6.62
N ILE A 188 15.90 2.82 5.92
CA ILE A 188 15.16 3.34 4.75
C ILE A 188 15.17 2.29 3.63
N ARG A 189 16.33 1.68 3.35
CA ARG A 189 16.42 0.61 2.35
C ARG A 189 15.54 -0.58 2.73
N SER A 190 15.60 -1.02 3.99
CA SER A 190 14.82 -2.16 4.46
C SER A 190 13.31 -1.91 4.39
N GLU A 191 12.86 -0.71 4.73
CA GLU A 191 11.47 -0.30 4.59
C GLU A 191 11.04 -0.26 3.12
N SER A 192 11.85 0.34 2.25
CA SER A 192 11.58 0.41 0.81
C SER A 192 11.50 -0.98 0.18
N ASP A 193 12.38 -1.90 0.57
CA ASP A 193 12.36 -3.29 0.08
C ASP A 193 11.10 -4.02 0.56
N LEU A 194 10.71 -3.83 1.83
CA LEU A 194 9.47 -4.39 2.38
C LEU A 194 8.23 -3.80 1.72
N HIS A 195 8.21 -2.49 1.46
CA HIS A 195 7.14 -1.82 0.75
C HIS A 195 6.98 -2.39 -0.66
N ALA A 196 8.08 -2.59 -1.38
CA ALA A 196 8.06 -3.21 -2.71
C ALA A 196 7.50 -4.65 -2.66
N LEU A 197 7.81 -5.42 -1.62
CA LEU A 197 7.24 -6.76 -1.42
C LEU A 197 5.74 -6.72 -1.12
N VAL A 198 5.27 -5.75 -0.33
CA VAL A 198 3.84 -5.55 -0.05
C VAL A 198 3.09 -5.23 -1.35
N VAL A 199 3.57 -4.24 -2.12
CA VAL A 199 2.96 -3.84 -3.40
C VAL A 199 2.95 -4.99 -4.40
N ALA A 200 4.07 -5.71 -4.54
CA ALA A 200 4.13 -6.89 -5.41
C ALA A 200 3.16 -7.99 -4.96
N GLY A 201 3.02 -8.22 -3.65
CA GLY A 201 2.08 -9.19 -3.08
C GLY A 201 0.62 -8.80 -3.31
N GLU A 202 0.28 -7.50 -3.22
CA GLU A 202 -1.06 -6.99 -3.53
C GLU A 202 -1.43 -7.25 -4.98
N HIS A 203 -0.52 -6.95 -5.92
CA HIS A 203 -0.72 -7.25 -7.34
C HIS A 203 -0.83 -8.76 -7.61
N GLU A 204 -0.06 -9.60 -6.91
CA GLU A 204 -0.16 -11.07 -7.05
C GLU A 204 -1.55 -11.56 -6.60
N VAL A 205 -2.02 -11.10 -5.43
CA VAL A 205 -3.35 -11.44 -4.89
C VAL A 205 -4.46 -10.96 -5.82
N GLU A 206 -4.38 -9.72 -6.29
CA GLU A 206 -5.38 -9.16 -7.20
C GLU A 206 -5.44 -9.92 -8.52
N ARG A 207 -4.27 -10.24 -9.11
CA ARG A 207 -4.19 -11.06 -10.34
C ARG A 207 -4.81 -12.45 -10.15
N LEU A 208 -4.41 -13.17 -9.10
CA LEU A 208 -4.95 -14.51 -8.82
C LEU A 208 -6.45 -14.48 -8.48
N GLY A 209 -6.92 -13.38 -7.86
CA GLY A 209 -8.34 -13.15 -7.61
C GLY A 209 -9.13 -13.00 -8.90
N ARG A 210 -8.64 -12.17 -9.83
CA ARG A 210 -9.24 -12.02 -11.17
C ARG A 210 -9.25 -13.33 -11.94
N ASP A 211 -8.12 -14.07 -11.94
CA ASP A 211 -8.04 -15.38 -12.57
C ASP A 211 -9.11 -16.33 -11.99
N LEU A 212 -9.26 -16.36 -10.66
CA LEU A 212 -10.25 -17.22 -9.99
C LEU A 212 -11.70 -16.85 -10.33
N ASP A 213 -12.01 -15.56 -10.44
CA ASP A 213 -13.33 -15.06 -10.82
C ASP A 213 -13.69 -15.44 -12.26
N ASP A 214 -12.72 -15.39 -13.17
CA ASP A 214 -12.88 -15.85 -14.55
C ASP A 214 -13.21 -17.36 -14.62
N PHE A 215 -12.66 -18.17 -13.70
CA PHE A 215 -13.02 -19.59 -13.57
C PHE A 215 -14.38 -19.82 -12.88
N ALA A 216 -14.88 -18.87 -12.09
CA ALA A 216 -16.16 -19.01 -11.38
C ALA A 216 -17.37 -18.86 -12.30
N GLN A 217 -17.23 -18.15 -13.42
CA GLN A 217 -18.28 -17.98 -14.42
C GLN A 217 -17.89 -18.61 -15.76
N PRO A 218 -17.85 -19.95 -15.87
CA PRO A 218 -17.62 -20.57 -17.16
C PRO A 218 -18.85 -20.34 -18.05
N VAL A 219 -18.81 -19.26 -18.83
CA VAL A 219 -19.83 -18.88 -19.79
C VAL A 219 -20.06 -20.08 -20.71
N GLY A 220 -21.21 -20.74 -20.57
CA GLY A 220 -21.58 -21.90 -21.39
C GLY A 220 -21.56 -23.26 -20.69
N VAL A 221 -21.03 -23.42 -19.48
CA VAL A 221 -21.10 -24.72 -18.79
C VAL A 221 -22.53 -25.03 -18.36
N THR A 222 -23.25 -24.05 -17.82
CA THR A 222 -24.64 -24.23 -17.40
C THR A 222 -25.53 -24.62 -18.58
N SER A 223 -25.38 -23.97 -19.74
CA SER A 223 -26.10 -24.35 -20.96
C SER A 223 -25.68 -25.72 -21.49
N ALA A 224 -24.40 -26.08 -21.43
CA ALA A 224 -23.94 -27.41 -21.81
C ALA A 224 -24.55 -28.51 -20.93
N VAL A 225 -24.64 -28.28 -19.60
CA VAL A 225 -25.30 -29.19 -18.66
C VAL A 225 -26.78 -29.34 -19.00
N TRP A 226 -27.49 -28.24 -19.27
CA TRP A 226 -28.90 -28.29 -19.68
C TRP A 226 -29.12 -29.03 -21.00
N ILE A 227 -28.29 -28.76 -22.01
CA ILE A 227 -28.33 -29.45 -23.31
C ILE A 227 -28.11 -30.95 -23.11
N LEU A 228 -27.11 -31.33 -22.30
CA LEU A 228 -26.77 -32.72 -22.06
C LEU A 228 -27.87 -33.45 -21.26
N ALA A 229 -28.48 -32.77 -20.28
CA ALA A 229 -29.62 -33.28 -19.54
C ALA A 229 -30.82 -33.53 -20.47
N ALA A 230 -31.17 -32.55 -21.31
CA ALA A 230 -32.22 -32.69 -22.32
C ALA A 230 -31.92 -33.86 -23.28
N PHE A 231 -30.67 -34.01 -23.70
CA PHE A 231 -30.22 -35.10 -24.56
C PHE A 231 -30.32 -36.48 -23.91
N SER A 232 -29.95 -36.58 -22.63
CA SER A 232 -30.06 -37.82 -21.87
C SER A 232 -31.52 -38.26 -21.75
N ILE A 233 -32.41 -37.31 -21.44
CA ILE A 233 -33.85 -37.57 -21.36
C ILE A 233 -34.40 -38.00 -22.73
N ALA A 234 -34.10 -37.26 -23.80
CA ALA A 234 -34.62 -37.55 -25.13
C ALA A 234 -34.02 -38.84 -25.74
N GLY A 235 -32.73 -39.08 -25.53
CA GLY A 235 -31.99 -40.18 -26.19
C GLY A 235 -32.04 -41.50 -25.45
N ILE A 236 -32.22 -41.50 -24.13
CA ILE A 236 -32.22 -42.73 -23.30
C ILE A 236 -33.59 -42.94 -22.66
N MET A 237 -34.10 -41.92 -21.97
CA MET A 237 -35.31 -42.06 -21.16
C MET A 237 -36.56 -42.22 -22.02
N ALA A 238 -36.69 -41.44 -23.12
CA ALA A 238 -37.84 -41.52 -24.00
C ALA A 238 -37.97 -42.88 -24.72
N PRO A 239 -36.92 -43.46 -25.36
CA PRO A 239 -37.02 -44.81 -25.93
C PRO A 239 -37.35 -45.89 -24.90
N LEU A 240 -36.78 -45.80 -23.69
CA LEU A 240 -37.08 -46.73 -22.60
C LEU A 240 -38.54 -46.66 -22.16
N LEU A 241 -39.09 -45.45 -22.00
CA LEU A 241 -40.51 -45.26 -21.67
C LEU A 241 -41.41 -45.80 -22.80
N VAL A 242 -41.07 -45.51 -24.06
CA VAL A 242 -41.82 -46.03 -25.21
C VAL A 242 -41.81 -47.56 -25.22
N MET A 243 -40.66 -48.20 -25.02
CA MET A 243 -40.57 -49.67 -24.94
C MET A 243 -41.30 -50.24 -23.72
N ALA A 244 -41.24 -49.57 -22.57
CA ALA A 244 -41.86 -50.05 -21.34
C ALA A 244 -43.40 -50.02 -21.41
N PHE A 245 -43.98 -48.99 -22.04
CA PHE A 245 -45.42 -48.80 -22.07
C PHE A 245 -46.10 -49.38 -23.32
N TRP A 246 -45.41 -49.52 -24.46
CA TRP A 246 -46.01 -50.03 -25.70
C TRP A 246 -45.39 -51.36 -26.13
N SER A 247 -46.08 -52.46 -25.81
CA SER A 247 -45.72 -53.83 -26.22
C SER A 247 -46.11 -54.19 -27.66
N LYS A 248 -46.78 -53.28 -28.38
CA LYS A 248 -47.22 -53.47 -29.78
C LYS A 248 -46.15 -52.96 -30.77
N PRO A 249 -46.10 -53.49 -32.01
CA PRO A 249 -45.14 -53.03 -33.01
C PRO A 249 -45.27 -51.50 -33.21
N ILE A 250 -44.15 -50.81 -33.05
CA ILE A 250 -44.08 -49.35 -33.12
C ILE A 250 -44.51 -48.91 -34.52
N PRO A 251 -45.49 -47.99 -34.63
CA PRO A 251 -45.90 -47.48 -35.93
C PRO A 251 -44.75 -46.70 -36.58
N VAL A 252 -44.56 -46.89 -37.89
CA VAL A 252 -43.41 -46.35 -38.65
C VAL A 252 -43.24 -44.84 -38.48
N TRP A 253 -44.34 -44.09 -38.33
CA TRP A 253 -44.28 -42.65 -38.10
C TRP A 253 -43.59 -42.28 -36.78
N LEU A 254 -43.76 -43.08 -35.71
CA LEU A 254 -43.13 -42.82 -34.42
C LEU A 254 -41.63 -43.10 -34.47
N LEU A 255 -41.23 -44.17 -35.19
CA LEU A 255 -39.83 -44.44 -35.49
C LEU A 255 -39.20 -43.26 -36.25
N PHE A 256 -39.90 -42.72 -37.25
CA PHE A 256 -39.44 -41.57 -38.01
C PHE A 256 -39.27 -40.33 -37.13
N VAL A 257 -40.25 -40.01 -36.28
CA VAL A 257 -40.16 -38.89 -35.32
C VAL A 257 -38.97 -39.07 -34.39
N LEU A 258 -38.72 -40.29 -33.92
CA LEU A 258 -37.61 -40.58 -33.02
C LEU A 258 -36.24 -40.41 -33.71
N VAL A 259 -36.09 -40.89 -34.94
CA VAL A 259 -34.86 -40.74 -35.74
C VAL A 259 -34.61 -39.27 -36.10
N VAL A 260 -35.65 -38.55 -36.55
CA VAL A 260 -35.54 -37.13 -36.90
C VAL A 260 -35.26 -36.28 -35.65
N GLY A 261 -35.94 -36.56 -34.54
CA GLY A 261 -35.69 -35.88 -33.26
C GLY A 261 -34.26 -36.10 -32.76
N PHE A 262 -33.74 -37.33 -32.89
CA PHE A 262 -32.35 -37.63 -32.58
C PHE A 262 -31.37 -36.87 -33.49
N GLY A 263 -31.62 -36.86 -34.80
CA GLY A 263 -30.80 -36.14 -35.77
C GLY A 263 -30.79 -34.63 -35.54
N ALA A 264 -31.97 -34.03 -35.27
CA ALA A 264 -32.11 -32.61 -34.97
C ALA A 264 -31.37 -32.24 -33.68
N GLY A 265 -31.48 -33.07 -32.63
CA GLY A 265 -30.68 -32.89 -31.43
C GLY A 265 -29.18 -32.94 -31.74
N LEU A 266 -28.74 -33.90 -32.54
CA LEU A 266 -27.31 -34.08 -32.82
C LEU A 266 -26.75 -32.86 -33.56
N ALA A 267 -27.52 -32.34 -34.52
CA ALA A 267 -27.21 -31.10 -35.21
C ALA A 267 -27.15 -29.90 -34.25
N ALA A 268 -28.06 -29.80 -33.28
CA ALA A 268 -28.05 -28.74 -32.27
C ALA A 268 -26.79 -28.79 -31.38
N VAL A 269 -26.38 -29.99 -30.95
CA VAL A 269 -25.14 -30.18 -30.17
C VAL A 269 -23.91 -29.83 -30.99
N LEU A 270 -23.83 -30.27 -32.25
CA LEU A 270 -22.72 -29.92 -33.14
C LEU A 270 -22.66 -28.42 -33.42
N GLY A 271 -23.82 -27.79 -33.64
CA GLY A 271 -23.93 -26.34 -33.81
C GLY A 271 -23.47 -25.58 -32.56
N TYR A 272 -23.86 -26.05 -31.37
CA TYR A 272 -23.40 -25.48 -30.10
C TYR A 272 -21.88 -25.61 -29.94
N ILE A 273 -21.29 -26.78 -30.23
CA ILE A 273 -19.84 -26.98 -30.16
C ILE A 273 -19.11 -26.07 -31.15
N ALA A 274 -19.61 -25.93 -32.38
CA ALA A 274 -19.01 -25.06 -33.40
C ALA A 274 -19.10 -23.58 -33.02
N TRP A 275 -20.24 -23.14 -32.47
CA TRP A 275 -20.40 -21.78 -31.94
C TRP A 275 -19.44 -21.53 -30.77
N TYR A 276 -19.35 -22.47 -29.83
CA TYR A 276 -18.49 -22.36 -28.65
C TYR A 276 -16.99 -22.30 -29.02
N GLN A 277 -16.54 -23.11 -29.98
CA GLN A 277 -15.16 -23.02 -30.49
C GLN A 277 -14.86 -21.67 -31.13
N ARG A 278 -15.84 -21.10 -31.85
CA ARG A 278 -15.68 -19.79 -32.49
C ARG A 278 -15.62 -18.66 -31.47
N GLU A 279 -16.44 -18.72 -30.43
CA GLU A 279 -16.46 -17.73 -29.35
C GLU A 279 -15.13 -17.71 -28.57
N ILE A 280 -14.59 -18.89 -28.24
CA ILE A 280 -13.28 -18.98 -27.57
C ILE A 280 -12.16 -18.49 -28.48
N SER A 281 -12.19 -18.82 -29.77
CA SER A 281 -11.17 -18.35 -30.72
C SER A 281 -11.22 -16.83 -30.96
N GLY A 282 -12.37 -16.20 -30.70
CA GLY A 282 -12.57 -14.76 -30.83
C GLY A 282 -12.07 -13.94 -29.64
N ARG A 283 -11.95 -14.56 -28.46
CA ARG A 283 -11.21 -13.96 -27.32
C ARG A 283 -9.73 -14.20 -27.53
N SER A 284 -9.13 -13.41 -28.41
CA SER A 284 -7.68 -13.26 -28.46
C SER A 284 -7.20 -12.90 -27.06
N VAL A 285 -6.24 -13.69 -26.55
CA VAL A 285 -5.47 -13.36 -25.35
C VAL A 285 -5.02 -11.90 -25.51
N PRO A 286 -5.23 -11.03 -24.50
CA PRO A 286 -4.71 -9.67 -24.54
C PRO A 286 -3.25 -9.73 -24.98
N ASP A 287 -2.93 -8.97 -26.02
CA ASP A 287 -1.60 -8.99 -26.61
C ASP A 287 -0.59 -8.67 -25.50
N GLU A 288 0.46 -9.48 -25.38
CA GLU A 288 1.44 -9.38 -24.28
C GLU A 288 2.10 -7.98 -24.23
N SER A 289 2.01 -7.23 -25.33
CA SER A 289 2.39 -5.82 -25.42
C SER A 289 1.59 -4.85 -24.53
N ASP A 290 0.38 -5.20 -24.08
CA ASP A 290 -0.39 -4.37 -23.12
C ASP A 290 0.20 -4.45 -21.69
N TYR A 291 1.07 -5.42 -21.41
CA TYR A 291 1.76 -5.54 -20.12
C TYR A 291 3.12 -4.85 -20.06
N ASP A 292 3.70 -4.49 -21.21
CA ASP A 292 4.98 -3.76 -21.27
C ASP A 292 4.86 -2.27 -20.89
N ASP A 293 3.64 -1.71 -20.85
CA ASP A 293 3.38 -0.31 -20.47
C ASP A 293 3.25 -0.10 -18.94
N VAL A 294 3.40 -1.15 -18.13
CA VAL A 294 3.53 -1.06 -16.66
C VAL A 294 4.98 -1.29 -16.23
N ALA A 295 5.94 -0.88 -17.05
CA ALA A 295 7.26 -0.59 -16.54
C ALA A 295 7.13 0.57 -15.53
N PRO A 296 7.61 0.44 -14.29
CA PRO A 296 7.51 1.49 -13.28
C PRO A 296 8.30 2.72 -13.77
N SER A 297 7.60 3.71 -14.32
CA SER A 297 8.20 4.95 -14.81
C SER A 297 8.79 5.83 -13.71
N ASP A 298 8.59 5.46 -12.44
CA ASP A 298 8.90 6.31 -11.29
C ASP A 298 10.17 5.88 -10.52
N ALA A 299 10.91 4.86 -10.99
CA ALA A 299 12.15 4.44 -10.32
C ALA A 299 13.40 5.27 -10.71
N THR A 300 13.27 6.31 -11.54
CA THR A 300 14.40 7.16 -11.95
C THR A 300 14.10 8.64 -11.77
N SER A 301 14.20 9.10 -10.52
CA SER A 301 14.73 10.43 -10.22
C SER A 301 15.65 10.35 -8.99
N THR A 302 16.75 9.63 -9.15
CA THR A 302 17.97 9.82 -8.34
C THR A 302 18.86 10.81 -9.08
N ASP A 303 18.39 12.05 -9.21
CA ASP A 303 19.21 13.14 -9.69
C ASP A 303 20.25 13.51 -8.61
N GLY A 304 21.52 13.29 -8.94
CA GLY A 304 22.59 14.24 -8.63
C GLY A 304 23.18 14.25 -7.22
N PHE A 305 23.86 13.17 -6.80
CA PHE A 305 25.00 13.32 -5.88
C PHE A 305 26.31 13.23 -6.66
N SER A 306 26.67 14.34 -7.30
CA SER A 306 28.01 14.55 -7.88
C SER A 306 28.96 14.84 -6.72
N GLY A 307 29.67 13.81 -6.27
CA GLY A 307 30.83 13.96 -5.40
C GLY A 307 32.00 14.51 -6.20
N ASP A 308 32.19 15.82 -6.16
CA ASP A 308 33.45 16.46 -6.54
C ASP A 308 34.44 16.27 -5.38
N GLN A 309 35.20 15.17 -5.42
CA GLN A 309 36.40 14.99 -4.62
C GLN A 309 37.60 15.34 -5.49
N THR A 310 38.08 16.57 -5.37
CA THR A 310 39.45 16.93 -5.72
C THR A 310 40.32 17.05 -4.46
N ALA A 311 41.56 16.61 -4.63
CA ALA A 311 42.64 16.42 -3.68
C ALA A 311 43.05 17.66 -2.85
#